data_AF-A0A7C6UCI1-F1
#
_entry.id   AF-A0A7C6UCI1-F1
#
_cell.length_a   1.000
_cell.length_b   1.000
_cell.length_c   1.000
_cell.angle_alpha   90.00
_cell.angle_beta   90.00
_cell.angle_gamma   90.00
#
_symmetry.space_group_name_H-M   'P 1'
#
loop_
_entity.id
_entity.type
_entity.pdbx_description
1 polymer ?
#
loop_
_entity_poly.entity_id
_entity_poly.type
_entity_poly.pdbx_seq_one_letter_code
_entity_poly.pdbx_strand_id
1 'polypeptide(L)' 'MPDRAIGVGMLGMGTVGGGVAAILKASGSKLKENTGFDLQLKKVLVRDTALSRKVSLPPDMFTT' A
#
# COMPACT_ATOMS: atom_id res chain seq x y z
N MET A 1 24.27 3.04 1.38
CA MET A 1 23.43 2.71 0.22
C MET A 1 22.28 3.70 0.24
N PRO A 2 22.08 4.57 -0.78
CA PRO A 2 20.97 5.50 -0.75
C PRO A 2 19.66 4.71 -0.69
N ASP A 3 18.77 5.13 0.21
CA ASP A 3 17.44 4.57 0.39
C ASP A 3 16.67 4.61 -0.94
N ARG A 4 16.67 3.49 -1.69
CA ARG A 4 15.92 3.40 -2.94
C ARG A 4 14.46 3.12 -2.60
N ALA A 5 13.69 4.19 -2.50
CA ALA A 5 12.25 4.11 -2.36
C ALA A 5 11.60 3.69 -3.69
N ILE A 6 10.72 2.70 -3.63
CA ILE A 6 9.90 2.25 -4.76
C ILE A 6 8.45 2.60 -4.45
N GLY A 7 7.84 3.41 -5.32
CA GLY A 7 6.41 3.69 -5.25
C GLY A 7 5.60 2.51 -5.77
N VAL A 8 4.64 2.04 -4.97
CA VAL A 8 3.74 0.93 -5.33
C VAL A 8 2.33 1.48 -5.59
N GLY A 9 1.78 1.12 -6.74
CA GLY A 9 0.36 1.30 -7.06
C GLY A 9 -0.35 -0.05 -7.00
N MET A 10 -1.51 -0.12 -6.35
CA MET A 10 -2.31 -1.35 -6.29
C MET A 10 -3.59 -1.21 -7.11
N LEU A 11 -4.02 -2.30 -7.74
CA LEU A 11 -5.29 -2.39 -8.43
C LEU A 11 -6.24 -3.28 -7.62
N GLY A 12 -7.18 -2.66 -6.92
CA GLY A 12 -8.14 -3.32 -6.05
C GLY A 12 -7.71 -3.40 -4.59
N MET A 13 -8.72 -3.34 -3.70
CA MET A 13 -8.52 -3.43 -2.24
C MET A 13 -9.66 -4.25 -1.60
N GLY A 14 -9.78 -5.50 -2.02
CA GLY A 14 -10.64 -6.50 -1.37
C GLY A 14 -9.93 -7.16 -0.19
N THR A 15 -10.26 -8.42 0.11
CA THR A 15 -9.66 -9.18 1.22
C THR A 15 -8.13 -9.27 1.11
N VAL A 16 -7.62 -9.66 -0.06
CA VAL A 16 -6.17 -9.80 -0.29
C VAL A 16 -5.49 -8.44 -0.37
N GLY A 17 -6.00 -7.51 -1.19
CA GLY A 17 -5.42 -6.17 -1.34
C GLY A 17 -5.37 -5.39 -0.02
N GLY A 18 -6.36 -5.58 0.85
CA GLY A 18 -6.34 -5.05 2.23
C GLY A 18 -5.19 -5.63 3.04
N GLY A 19 -5.01 -6.95 3.03
CA GLY A 19 -3.86 -7.60 3.69
C GLY A 19 -2.52 -7.07 3.20
N VAL A 20 -2.37 -6.89 1.89
CA VAL A 20 -1.15 -6.32 1.28
C VAL A 20 -0.93 -4.87 1.73
N ALA A 21 -1.96 -4.02 1.71
CA ALA A 21 -1.88 -2.65 2.23
C ALA A 21 -1.46 -2.61 3.70
N ALA A 22 -2.00 -3.49 4.53
CA ALA A 22 -1.67 -3.58 5.94
C ALA A 22 -0.20 -3.96 6.16
N ILE A 23 0.30 -4.96 5.42
CA ILE A 23 1.70 -5.40 5.49
C ILE A 23 2.64 -4.28 5.04
N LEU A 24 2.36 -3.63 3.90
CA LEU A 24 3.17 -2.52 3.40
C LEU A 24 3.22 -1.35 4.39
N LYS A 25 2.11 -1.05 5.09
CA LYS A 25 2.05 0.01 6.10
C LYS A 25 2.76 -0.36 7.41
N ALA A 26 2.60 -1.60 7.88
CA ALA A 26 3.09 -2.04 9.18
C ALA A 26 4.54 -2.55 9.18
N SER A 27 5.02 -3.06 8.04
CA SER A 27 6.27 -3.83 7.96
C SER A 27 7.34 -3.18 7.08
N GLY A 28 7.27 -1.87 6.82
CA GLY A 28 8.24 -1.14 5.98
C GLY A 28 9.70 -1.48 6.32
N SER A 29 10.06 -1.56 7.60
CA SER A 29 11.42 -1.91 8.04
C SER A 29 11.81 -3.36 7.69
N LYS A 30 10.93 -4.34 7.90
CA LYS A 30 11.19 -5.75 7.56
C LYS A 30 11.29 -5.97 6.06
N LEU A 31 10.41 -5.34 5.28
CA LEU A 31 10.50 -5.43 3.82
C LEU A 31 11.77 -4.77 3.29
N LYS A 32 12.19 -3.65 3.90
CA LYS A 32 13.45 -3.01 3.57
C LYS A 32 14.66 -3.85 3.92
N GLU A 33 14.68 -4.53 5.06
CA GLU A 33 15.74 -5.48 5.42
C GLU A 33 15.83 -6.65 4.44
N ASN A 34 14.68 -7.20 4.03
CA ASN A 34 14.63 -8.37 3.14
C ASN A 34 14.91 -8.03 1.67
N THR A 35 14.51 -6.86 1.21
CA THR A 35 14.56 -6.48 -0.22
C THR A 35 15.64 -5.45 -0.54
N GLY A 36 16.13 -4.71 0.46
CA GLY A 36 16.99 -3.54 0.28
C GLY A 36 16.25 -2.29 -0.21
N PHE A 37 14.92 -2.33 -0.37
CA PHE A 37 14.10 -1.23 -0.90
C PHE A 37 13.06 -0.75 0.10
N ASP A 38 12.81 0.56 0.11
CA ASP A 38 11.70 1.14 0.86
C ASP A 38 10.43 1.13 -0.02
N LEU A 39 9.54 0.18 0.22
CA LEU A 39 8.30 0.02 -0.55
C LEU A 39 7.22 0.95 0.01
N GLN A 40 6.86 1.97 -0.77
CA GLN A 40 5.89 2.98 -0.36
C GLN A 40 4.60 2.85 -1.17
N LEU A 41 3.50 2.47 -0.53
CA LEU A 41 2.18 2.47 -1.16
C LEU A 41 1.77 3.92 -1.47
N LYS A 42 1.58 4.24 -2.76
CA LYS A 42 1.24 5.59 -3.23
C LYS A 42 -0.24 5.74 -3.57
N LYS A 43 -0.79 4.78 -4.31
CA LYS A 43 -2.18 4.83 -4.79
C LYS A 43 -2.80 3.45 -4.86
N VAL A 44 -4.12 3.40 -4.71
CA VAL A 44 -4.93 2.19 -4.84
C VAL A 44 -6.12 2.49 -5.73
N LEU A 45 -6.15 1.88 -6.91
CA LEU A 45 -7.29 1.94 -7.81
C LEU A 45 -8.42 1.09 -7.25
N VAL A 46 -9.59 1.68 -7.09
CA VAL A 46 -10.80 0.99 -6.63
C VAL A 46 -12.01 1.47 -7.44
N ARG A 47 -13.04 0.62 -7.52
CA ARG A 47 -14.30 1.01 -8.19
C ARG A 47 -15.07 2.10 -7.47
N ASP A 48 -15.01 2.11 -6.13
CA ASP A 48 -15.76 3.06 -5.30
C ASP A 48 -14.90 3.46 -4.09
N THR A 49 -14.53 4.74 -4.00
CA THR A 49 -13.69 5.27 -2.92
C THR A 49 -14.46 5.47 -1.61
N ALA A 50 -15.79 5.56 -1.65
CA ALA A 50 -16.66 5.78 -0.49
C ALA A 50 -16.96 4.49 0.29
N LEU A 51 -16.76 3.31 -0.33
CA LEU A 51 -16.91 2.04 0.37
C LEU A 51 -15.92 1.91 1.53
N SER A 52 -16.47 1.63 2.72
CA SER A 52 -15.67 1.34 3.91
C SER A 52 -14.86 0.06 3.72
N ARG A 53 -13.60 0.08 4.14
CA ARG A 53 -12.64 -1.02 3.97
C ARG A 53 -12.02 -1.40 5.30
N LYS A 54 -11.69 -2.68 5.46
CA LYS A 54 -11.07 -3.22 6.68
C LYS A 54 -9.74 -2.55 7.03
N VAL A 55 -9.03 -2.03 6.03
CA VAL A 55 -7.77 -1.30 6.23
C VAL A 55 -8.01 0.17 5.93
N SER A 56 -7.82 1.00 6.97
CA SER A 56 -7.90 2.45 6.84
C SER A 56 -6.63 2.98 6.17
N LEU A 57 -6.81 3.47 4.95
CA LEU A 57 -5.85 4.29 4.23
C LEU A 57 -6.41 5.71 4.10
N PRO A 58 -5.54 6.72 4.07
CA PRO A 58 -5.91 8.09 3.74
C PRO A 58 -6.75 8.17 2.44
N PRO A 59 -7.82 9.01 2.40
CA PRO A 59 -8.71 9.11 1.25
C PRO A 59 -8.01 9.46 -0.07
N ASP A 60 -6.94 10.25 0.00
CA ASP A 60 -6.11 10.69 -1.12
C ASP A 60 -5.30 9.56 -1.76
N MET A 61 -5.16 8.41 -1.10
CA MET A 61 -4.54 7.23 -1.71
C MET A 61 -5.48 6.49 -2.67
N PHE A 62 -6.80 6.69 -2.57
CA PHE A 62 -7.73 6.02 -3.47
C PHE A 62 -7.90 6.79 -4.78
N THR A 63 -8.09 6.04 -5.87
CA THR A 63 -8.39 6.58 -7.21
C THR A 63 -9.36 5.65 -7.94
N THR A 64 -10.05 6.17 -8.95
CA THR A 64 -10.98 5.42 -9.83
C THR A 64 -10.50 5.35 -11.25
#